data_AF-A0A7R9M397-F1
#
_entry.id   AF-A0A7R9M397-F1
#
_cell.length_a   1.000
_cell.length_b   1.000
_cell.length_c   1.000
_cell.angle_alpha   90.00
_cell.angle_beta   90.00
_cell.angle_gamma   90.00
#
_symmetry.space_group_name_H-M   'P 1'
#
loop_
_entity.id
_entity.type
_entity.pdbx_description
1 polymer ?
#
loop_
_entity_poly.entity_id
_entity_poly.type
_entity_poly.pdbx_seq_one_letter_code
_entity_poly.pdbx_strand_id
1 'polypeptide(L)'
;MDFVIYGNTQLSPCMLIMNASPNIRQYSVEPLYANNERIAELLVGKCVARLQPNQKLAYKCWDSSEKSQAIAIKLGLSEVVRMWTMYTKKLVDPAHIDKAFCPAKAYQILEQVRKLQLSDCGEVHEIRESVDWPTYIHDSEVIMNIDPNGQYVAQDIDTGKLLGYLCGVNITEDLAYIGSYCVRPEYQGRGIGKALWDKTIEHLGDRNLGLVSSEQNTFEFYRDVRNFRYISDRSVIVMAGPLTPNPQLIDNIDGISLVSIDGHNVRDVIEYDKHVSGLDRSVLIESLYKIPENINLLAIDDHGHVMGYCFINEKNMRLYYVEPLYADNERIAELLVGKCVARLTPNRRLEYKCWTSSEKAQMIGTKLGLSEVVRMWTMYTKKLVDPAHIDKAFCPAMHEIWGSVGWSRYIHESQVIMNIDPNGQKTVGILVWGKHHYDLAYIGSYCVRPEYQGRGIGKVLWAKTIEHLGDRNLGLVSYEQNTFEFYRDVHNFRRVILMAGPLTPNPQLIDNIDGISLVAIDGHNVRDVIEYDKHVSGLNRSVLIENLYKIPENINLVAIDDQGHVMGYCFILETINGVYSVEPLYADNEHIAELLVGKCVARLTPNRRLKYRCWTSSEKAQMIGTKLGLSEN
;
A
#
# COMPACT_ATOMS: atom_id res chain seq x y z
N MET A 1 6.16 -11.85 -21.30
CA MET A 1 5.39 -11.68 -22.55
C MET A 1 6.25 -10.86 -23.51
N ASP A 2 6.34 -11.18 -24.79
CA ASP A 2 7.03 -10.29 -25.75
C ASP A 2 5.98 -9.53 -26.56
N PHE A 3 5.91 -8.22 -26.39
CA PHE A 3 5.19 -7.34 -27.30
C PHE A 3 6.13 -6.98 -28.45
N VAL A 4 5.78 -7.38 -29.67
CA VAL A 4 6.50 -6.92 -30.88
C VAL A 4 5.78 -5.68 -31.38
N ILE A 5 6.38 -4.51 -31.17
CA ILE A 5 5.87 -3.23 -31.64
C ILE A 5 6.35 -3.02 -33.08
N TYR A 6 5.41 -2.98 -34.05
CA TYR A 6 5.59 -2.33 -35.34
C TYR A 6 4.49 -1.27 -35.46
N GLY A 7 4.88 0.00 -35.54
CA GLY A 7 4.09 1.17 -35.97
C GLY A 7 2.62 1.27 -35.53
N ASN A 8 2.33 2.17 -34.58
CA ASN A 8 1.05 2.88 -34.33
C ASN A 8 -0.30 2.13 -34.39
N THR A 9 -0.35 0.80 -34.35
CA THR A 9 -1.57 0.04 -34.06
C THR A 9 -1.35 -0.82 -32.82
N GLN A 10 -2.05 -0.53 -31.73
CA GLN A 10 -2.15 -1.45 -30.59
C GLN A 10 -2.70 -2.79 -31.09
N LEU A 11 -1.85 -3.80 -31.18
CA LEU A 11 -2.27 -5.18 -31.40
C LEU A 11 -2.66 -5.79 -30.05
N SER A 12 -3.81 -6.46 -30.00
CA SER A 12 -4.25 -7.20 -28.81
C SER A 12 -3.24 -8.29 -28.42
N PRO A 13 -3.03 -8.55 -27.13
CA PRO A 13 -2.11 -9.59 -26.68
C PRO A 13 -2.59 -10.97 -27.12
N CYS A 14 -1.71 -11.76 -27.74
CA CYS A 14 -1.88 -13.19 -27.99
C CYS A 14 -0.97 -13.94 -27.03
N MET A 15 -1.51 -14.84 -26.19
CA MET A 15 -0.76 -15.53 -25.14
C MET A 15 -0.93 -17.05 -25.24
N LEU A 16 0.07 -17.80 -24.77
CA LEU A 16 -0.07 -19.22 -24.44
C LEU A 16 -0.43 -19.34 -22.96
N ILE A 17 -1.61 -19.87 -22.66
CA ILE A 17 -2.06 -20.16 -21.31
C ILE A 17 -1.96 -21.66 -21.07
N MET A 18 -1.26 -22.07 -20.01
CA MET A 18 -1.23 -23.47 -19.58
C MET A 18 -2.54 -23.79 -18.85
N ASN A 19 -3.37 -24.67 -19.42
CA ASN A 19 -4.53 -25.22 -18.76
C ASN A 19 -4.08 -26.41 -17.91
N ALA A 20 -4.04 -26.22 -16.59
CA ALA A 20 -3.76 -27.28 -15.64
C ALA A 20 -5.07 -27.98 -15.25
N SER A 21 -5.29 -29.19 -15.75
CA SER A 21 -6.22 -30.16 -15.15
C SER A 21 -5.38 -31.28 -14.51
N PRO A 22 -5.83 -31.95 -13.44
CA PRO A 22 -5.02 -32.89 -12.66
C PRO A 22 -4.31 -33.97 -13.50
N ASN A 23 -4.84 -34.31 -14.68
CA ASN A 23 -4.36 -35.40 -15.51
C ASN A 23 -3.87 -34.99 -16.91
N ILE A 24 -3.90 -33.70 -17.30
CA ILE A 24 -3.49 -33.24 -18.64
C ILE A 24 -2.82 -31.86 -18.55
N ARG A 25 -1.58 -31.75 -19.02
CA ARG A 25 -0.90 -30.46 -19.30
C ARG A 25 -1.15 -30.08 -20.76
N GLN A 26 -2.04 -29.12 -21.00
CA GLN A 26 -2.37 -28.61 -22.34
C GLN A 26 -2.25 -27.09 -22.37
N TYR A 27 -1.71 -26.54 -23.45
CA TYR A 27 -1.60 -25.09 -23.65
C TYR A 27 -2.67 -24.62 -24.62
N SER A 28 -3.29 -23.47 -24.36
CA SER A 28 -4.22 -22.82 -25.30
C SER A 28 -3.72 -21.45 -25.71
N VAL A 29 -3.91 -21.09 -26.98
CA VAL A 29 -3.69 -19.71 -27.44
C VAL A 29 -4.91 -18.88 -27.06
N GLU A 30 -4.82 -17.93 -26.14
CA GLU A 30 -5.96 -17.11 -25.68
C GLU A 30 -5.57 -15.74 -25.09
N PRO A 31 -6.38 -14.67 -25.27
CA PRO A 31 -7.25 -14.43 -26.43
C PRO A 31 -6.44 -14.05 -27.68
N LEU A 32 -7.06 -14.07 -28.87
CA LEU A 32 -6.45 -13.54 -30.10
C LEU A 32 -7.45 -12.68 -30.86
N TYR A 33 -7.16 -11.39 -30.92
CA TYR A 33 -7.85 -10.44 -31.81
C TYR A 33 -6.86 -9.90 -32.82
N ALA A 34 -7.28 -9.81 -34.08
CA ALA A 34 -6.43 -9.30 -35.15
C ALA A 34 -7.28 -8.57 -36.19
N ASN A 35 -6.67 -7.57 -36.83
CA ASN A 35 -7.33 -6.81 -37.90
C ASN A 35 -7.50 -7.62 -39.19
N ASN A 36 -6.69 -8.68 -39.38
CA ASN A 36 -6.79 -9.61 -40.51
C ASN A 36 -6.12 -10.97 -40.17
N GLU A 37 -6.37 -11.97 -41.03
CA GLU A 37 -5.88 -13.35 -40.87
C GLU A 37 -4.35 -13.43 -40.84
N ARG A 38 -3.65 -12.63 -41.66
CA ARG A 38 -2.20 -12.67 -41.75
C ARG A 38 -1.51 -12.19 -40.46
N ILE A 39 -2.10 -11.21 -39.78
CA ILE A 39 -1.65 -10.76 -38.45
C ILE A 39 -1.96 -11.84 -37.41
N ALA A 40 -3.15 -12.46 -37.47
CA ALA A 40 -3.53 -13.53 -36.56
C ALA A 40 -2.57 -14.73 -36.65
N GLU A 41 -2.24 -15.18 -37.87
CA GLU A 41 -1.26 -16.23 -38.13
C GLU A 41 0.11 -15.92 -37.55
N LEU A 42 0.60 -14.69 -37.77
CA LEU A 42 1.91 -14.27 -37.26
C LEU A 42 1.96 -14.34 -35.73
N LEU A 43 0.91 -13.84 -35.06
CA LEU A 43 0.82 -13.81 -33.60
C LEU A 43 0.72 -15.23 -33.01
N VAL A 44 -0.12 -16.07 -33.61
CA VAL A 44 -0.29 -17.48 -33.22
C VAL A 44 0.99 -18.27 -33.45
N GLY A 45 1.62 -18.11 -34.61
CA GLY A 45 2.87 -18.80 -34.94
C GLY A 45 3.99 -18.47 -33.96
N LYS A 46 4.13 -17.18 -33.59
CA LYS A 46 5.09 -16.75 -32.55
C LYS A 46 4.78 -17.32 -31.17
N CYS A 47 3.50 -17.48 -30.84
CA CYS A 47 3.09 -18.11 -29.60
C CYS A 47 3.43 -19.59 -29.60
N VAL A 48 2.95 -20.35 -30.59
CA VAL A 48 3.13 -21.80 -30.69
C VAL A 48 4.60 -22.21 -30.80
N ALA A 49 5.46 -21.39 -31.41
CA ALA A 49 6.90 -21.63 -31.47
C ALA A 49 7.59 -21.75 -30.09
N ARG A 50 6.92 -21.33 -29.01
CA ARG A 50 7.43 -21.45 -27.62
C ARG A 50 7.13 -22.80 -26.98
N LEU A 51 6.32 -23.64 -27.62
CA LEU A 51 5.98 -24.97 -27.09
C LEU A 51 7.14 -25.94 -27.25
N GLN A 52 7.34 -26.77 -26.22
CA GLN A 52 8.26 -27.89 -26.26
C GLN A 52 7.63 -29.07 -27.03
N PRO A 53 8.42 -29.98 -27.65
CA PRO A 53 7.92 -31.02 -28.57
C PRO A 53 6.82 -31.96 -28.03
N ASN A 54 6.65 -32.07 -26.72
CA ASN A 54 5.67 -32.94 -26.07
C ASN A 54 4.48 -32.18 -25.45
N GLN A 55 4.36 -30.88 -25.68
CA GLN A 55 3.29 -30.06 -25.14
C GLN A 55 2.09 -30.03 -26.08
N LYS A 56 0.92 -30.43 -25.56
CA LYS A 56 -0.33 -30.40 -26.33
C LYS A 56 -0.83 -28.97 -26.50
N LEU A 57 -1.23 -28.63 -27.72
CA LEU A 57 -1.84 -27.34 -28.06
C LEU A 57 -3.36 -27.49 -28.21
N ALA A 58 -4.10 -26.49 -27.74
CA ALA A 58 -5.51 -26.26 -28.03
C ALA A 58 -5.67 -24.88 -28.68
N TYR A 59 -6.63 -24.79 -29.59
CA TYR A 59 -7.05 -23.52 -30.18
C TYR A 59 -8.57 -23.47 -30.18
N LYS A 60 -9.14 -22.41 -29.60
CA LYS A 60 -10.59 -22.19 -29.60
C LYS A 60 -10.93 -21.24 -30.74
N CYS A 61 -12.03 -21.53 -31.44
CA CYS A 61 -12.55 -20.66 -32.47
C CYS A 61 -14.08 -20.69 -32.45
N TRP A 62 -14.69 -19.63 -32.97
CA TRP A 62 -16.12 -19.61 -33.25
C TRP A 62 -16.43 -20.52 -34.44
N ASP A 63 -17.49 -21.31 -34.34
CA ASP A 63 -17.97 -22.19 -35.42
C ASP A 63 -18.49 -21.39 -36.62
N SER A 64 -18.87 -20.13 -36.41
CA SER A 64 -19.27 -19.16 -37.43
C SER A 64 -18.09 -18.41 -38.08
N SER A 65 -16.85 -18.59 -37.62
CA SER A 65 -15.67 -17.90 -38.18
C SER A 65 -14.80 -18.84 -39.02
N GLU A 66 -15.01 -18.82 -40.34
CA GLU A 66 -14.18 -19.59 -41.29
C GLU A 66 -12.69 -19.21 -41.19
N LYS A 67 -12.39 -17.92 -40.98
CA LYS A 67 -11.02 -17.41 -40.86
C LYS A 67 -10.31 -17.95 -39.62
N SER A 68 -11.01 -18.07 -38.49
CA SER A 68 -10.45 -18.67 -37.27
C SER A 68 -10.21 -20.17 -37.45
N GLN A 69 -11.12 -20.87 -38.12
CA GLN A 69 -10.98 -22.30 -38.40
C GLN A 69 -9.81 -22.60 -39.33
N ALA A 70 -9.54 -21.74 -40.31
CA ALA A 70 -8.38 -21.86 -41.19
C ALA A 70 -7.05 -21.84 -40.41
N ILE A 71 -6.95 -21.06 -39.33
CA ILE A 71 -5.78 -21.05 -38.44
C ILE A 71 -5.63 -22.37 -37.70
N ALA A 72 -6.72 -22.93 -37.15
CA ALA A 72 -6.69 -24.22 -36.47
C ALA A 72 -6.19 -25.36 -37.39
N ILE A 73 -6.61 -25.33 -38.65
CA ILE A 73 -6.17 -26.27 -39.69
C ILE A 73 -4.67 -26.09 -39.98
N LYS A 74 -4.21 -24.84 -40.15
CA LYS A 74 -2.79 -24.52 -40.39
C LYS A 74 -1.89 -24.93 -39.23
N LEU A 75 -2.42 -24.96 -38.01
CA LEU A 75 -1.73 -25.47 -36.81
C LEU A 75 -1.69 -27.01 -36.73
N GLY A 76 -2.33 -27.73 -37.65
CA GLY A 76 -2.37 -29.19 -37.65
C GLY A 76 -3.26 -29.79 -36.56
N LEU A 77 -4.21 -29.02 -36.02
CA LEU A 77 -5.14 -29.48 -35.00
C LEU A 77 -6.28 -30.29 -35.64
N SER A 78 -6.39 -31.57 -35.27
CA SER A 78 -7.35 -32.50 -35.87
C SER A 78 -8.51 -32.91 -34.94
N GLU A 79 -8.33 -32.78 -33.63
CA GLU A 79 -9.37 -33.09 -32.63
C GLU A 79 -10.31 -31.89 -32.45
N VAL A 80 -11.58 -32.06 -32.81
CA VAL A 80 -12.60 -31.01 -32.70
C VAL A 80 -13.56 -31.34 -31.56
N VAL A 81 -13.60 -30.47 -30.55
CA VAL A 81 -14.61 -30.50 -29.48
C VAL A 81 -15.53 -29.30 -29.65
N ARG A 82 -16.83 -29.54 -29.85
CA ARG A 82 -17.83 -28.48 -29.92
C ARG A 82 -18.34 -28.15 -28.52
N MET A 83 -18.37 -26.87 -28.18
CA MET A 83 -18.82 -26.35 -26.89
C MET A 83 -19.94 -25.33 -27.12
N TRP A 84 -20.93 -25.31 -26.23
CA TRP A 84 -21.99 -24.31 -26.25
C TRP A 84 -21.70 -23.23 -25.18
N THR A 85 -21.83 -21.96 -25.53
CA THR A 85 -21.87 -20.86 -24.56
C THR A 85 -23.34 -20.53 -24.27
N MET A 86 -23.75 -20.68 -23.01
CA MET A 86 -25.12 -20.43 -22.57
C MET A 86 -25.25 -19.05 -21.92
N TYR A 87 -26.31 -18.32 -22.25
CA TYR A 87 -26.64 -17.02 -21.65
C TYR A 87 -28.00 -17.07 -20.97
N THR A 88 -28.10 -16.52 -19.77
CA THR A 88 -29.34 -16.58 -18.95
C THR A 88 -30.34 -15.48 -19.24
N LYS A 89 -29.90 -14.34 -19.80
CA LYS A 89 -30.76 -13.15 -20.01
C LYS A 89 -30.70 -12.57 -21.43
N LYS A 90 -29.52 -12.50 -22.04
CA LYS A 90 -29.32 -11.97 -23.39
C LYS A 90 -28.10 -12.63 -24.02
N LEU A 91 -28.21 -13.03 -25.28
CA LEU A 91 -27.07 -13.45 -26.10
C LEU A 91 -26.05 -12.30 -26.17
N VAL A 92 -24.78 -12.60 -25.85
CA VAL A 92 -23.68 -11.65 -26.02
C VAL A 92 -22.91 -12.07 -27.27
N ASP A 93 -23.22 -11.42 -28.38
CA ASP A 93 -22.42 -11.53 -29.60
C ASP A 93 -21.29 -10.49 -29.56
N PRO A 94 -20.04 -10.86 -29.87
CA PRO A 94 -18.98 -9.88 -30.07
C PRO A 94 -19.39 -8.89 -31.17
N ALA A 95 -19.31 -7.59 -30.92
CA ALA A 95 -19.66 -6.56 -31.90
C ALA A 95 -18.87 -6.66 -33.23
N HIS A 96 -17.73 -7.36 -33.21
CA HIS A 96 -16.88 -7.63 -34.37
C HIS A 96 -16.34 -9.07 -34.35
N ILE A 97 -17.21 -10.06 -34.53
CA ILE A 97 -16.82 -11.49 -34.57
C ILE A 97 -15.73 -11.78 -35.60
N ASP A 98 -15.73 -11.06 -36.74
CA ASP A 98 -14.72 -11.18 -37.81
C ASP A 98 -13.30 -10.79 -37.41
N LYS A 99 -13.13 -10.10 -36.26
CA LYS A 99 -11.84 -9.70 -35.70
C LYS A 99 -11.42 -10.58 -34.53
N ALA A 100 -12.28 -11.50 -34.08
CA ALA A 100 -12.05 -12.39 -32.94
C ALA A 100 -11.62 -13.78 -33.42
N PHE A 101 -10.31 -13.97 -33.53
CA PHE A 101 -9.74 -15.20 -34.08
C PHE A 101 -9.74 -16.34 -33.05
N CYS A 102 -9.40 -16.04 -31.79
CA CYS A 102 -9.61 -16.95 -30.67
C CYS A 102 -10.34 -16.19 -29.55
N PRO A 103 -11.54 -16.62 -29.14
CA PRO A 103 -12.25 -15.98 -28.05
C PRO A 103 -11.44 -16.13 -26.75
N ALA A 104 -11.43 -15.09 -25.92
CA ALA A 104 -11.00 -15.26 -24.55
C ALA A 104 -11.83 -16.39 -23.92
N LYS A 105 -11.24 -17.25 -23.07
CA LYS A 105 -12.03 -17.76 -21.95
C LYS A 105 -12.76 -16.55 -21.39
N ALA A 106 -14.09 -16.61 -21.36
CA ALA A 106 -14.80 -15.80 -20.41
C ALA A 106 -14.26 -16.25 -19.05
N TYR A 107 -13.17 -15.64 -18.57
CA TYR A 107 -12.99 -15.40 -17.16
C TYR A 107 -14.09 -14.39 -16.78
N GLN A 108 -15.35 -14.79 -16.94
CA GLN A 108 -16.21 -14.64 -15.79
C GLN A 108 -15.51 -15.54 -14.79
N ILE A 109 -14.72 -14.92 -13.92
CA ILE A 109 -14.50 -15.52 -12.61
C ILE A 109 -15.90 -15.94 -12.21
N LEU A 110 -16.12 -17.25 -12.06
CA LEU A 110 -17.32 -17.73 -11.41
C LEU A 110 -17.14 -17.25 -9.98
N GLU A 111 -17.56 -16.01 -9.75
CA GLU A 111 -17.37 -15.29 -8.52
C GLU A 111 -18.64 -15.50 -7.71
N GLN A 112 -18.49 -16.20 -6.59
CA GLN A 112 -19.54 -16.23 -5.59
C GLN A 112 -19.27 -15.10 -4.61
N VAL A 113 -20.16 -14.12 -4.56
CA VAL A 113 -20.21 -13.19 -3.43
C VAL A 113 -21.01 -13.87 -2.32
N ARG A 114 -20.36 -14.07 -1.17
CA ARG A 114 -20.99 -14.68 0.02
C ARG A 114 -20.64 -13.91 1.28
N LYS A 115 -21.37 -14.20 2.36
CA LYS A 115 -21.04 -13.67 3.69
C LYS A 115 -19.68 -14.20 4.14
N LEU A 116 -18.96 -13.35 4.87
CA LEU A 116 -17.72 -13.72 5.55
C LEU A 116 -18.00 -14.75 6.64
N GLN A 117 -17.13 -15.74 6.78
CA GLN A 117 -17.11 -16.69 7.88
C GLN A 117 -15.87 -16.45 8.75
N LEU A 118 -15.89 -16.86 10.02
CA LEU A 118 -14.75 -16.70 10.93
C LEU A 118 -13.46 -17.34 10.37
N SER A 119 -13.58 -18.46 9.66
CA SER A 119 -12.44 -19.14 9.01
C SER A 119 -11.78 -18.32 7.89
N ASP A 120 -12.49 -17.33 7.33
CA ASP A 120 -12.00 -16.47 6.26
C ASP A 120 -11.17 -15.29 6.78
N CYS A 121 -11.23 -14.98 8.09
CA CYS A 121 -10.61 -13.78 8.67
C CYS A 121 -9.11 -13.68 8.37
N GLY A 122 -8.40 -14.82 8.35
CA GLY A 122 -7.00 -14.90 7.95
C GLY A 122 -6.76 -14.51 6.49
N GLU A 123 -7.58 -15.00 5.55
CA GLU A 123 -7.41 -14.66 4.13
C GLU A 123 -7.88 -13.23 3.81
N VAL A 124 -8.89 -12.71 4.52
CA VAL A 124 -9.26 -11.28 4.46
C VAL A 124 -8.11 -10.39 4.90
N HIS A 125 -7.33 -10.83 5.90
CA HIS A 125 -6.12 -10.14 6.31
C HIS A 125 -5.14 -10.02 5.14
N GLU A 126 -4.88 -11.12 4.43
CA GLU A 126 -4.00 -11.14 3.27
C GLU A 126 -4.51 -10.25 2.12
N ILE A 127 -5.83 -10.19 1.89
CA ILE A 127 -6.41 -9.29 0.87
C ILE A 127 -6.12 -7.84 1.22
N ARG A 128 -6.34 -7.46 2.49
CA ARG A 128 -6.08 -6.10 2.98
C ARG A 128 -4.58 -5.75 2.92
N GLU A 129 -3.71 -6.69 3.30
CA GLU A 129 -2.26 -6.52 3.15
C GLU A 129 -1.83 -6.35 1.68
N SER A 130 -2.46 -7.07 0.75
CA SER A 130 -2.16 -6.97 -0.70
C SER A 130 -2.43 -5.58 -1.31
N VAL A 131 -3.15 -4.72 -0.59
CA VAL A 131 -3.44 -3.33 -0.96
C VAL A 131 -2.89 -2.31 0.05
N ASP A 132 -1.91 -2.71 0.87
CA ASP A 132 -1.24 -1.86 1.86
C ASP A 132 -2.20 -1.30 2.95
N TRP A 133 -3.24 -2.06 3.29
CA TRP A 133 -4.22 -1.67 4.31
C TRP A 133 -3.82 -2.20 5.70
N PRO A 134 -3.63 -1.33 6.71
CA PRO A 134 -3.29 -1.77 8.06
C PRO A 134 -4.43 -2.53 8.74
N THR A 135 -4.14 -3.73 9.20
CA THR A 135 -5.14 -4.70 9.65
C THR A 135 -5.05 -4.98 11.15
N TYR A 136 -6.17 -4.87 11.84
CA TYR A 136 -6.33 -5.43 13.18
C TYR A 136 -6.87 -6.83 13.00
N ILE A 137 -6.24 -7.82 13.64
CA ILE A 137 -6.61 -9.21 13.43
C ILE A 137 -8.05 -9.50 13.90
N HIS A 138 -8.51 -8.79 14.93
CA HIS A 138 -9.87 -8.92 15.47
C HIS A 138 -10.89 -7.97 14.83
N ASP A 139 -10.52 -7.08 13.88
CA ASP A 139 -11.47 -6.13 13.27
C ASP A 139 -12.71 -6.89 12.74
N SER A 140 -12.48 -8.00 12.02
CA SER A 140 -13.57 -8.78 11.46
C SER A 140 -14.44 -9.47 12.53
N GLU A 141 -13.85 -9.96 13.62
CA GLU A 141 -14.59 -10.61 14.70
C GLU A 141 -15.47 -9.61 15.46
N VAL A 142 -14.93 -8.43 15.77
CA VAL A 142 -15.67 -7.33 16.40
C VAL A 142 -16.83 -6.88 15.51
N ILE A 143 -16.60 -6.77 14.19
CA ILE A 143 -17.66 -6.42 13.23
C ILE A 143 -18.75 -7.49 13.19
N MET A 144 -18.39 -8.78 13.18
CA MET A 144 -19.38 -9.88 13.20
C MET A 144 -20.26 -9.85 14.46
N ASN A 145 -19.73 -9.39 15.60
CA ASN A 145 -20.53 -9.23 16.82
C ASN A 145 -21.56 -8.10 16.68
N ILE A 146 -21.21 -7.00 15.99
CA ILE A 146 -22.08 -5.84 15.78
C ILE A 146 -23.13 -6.13 14.70
N ASP A 147 -22.69 -6.64 13.54
CA ASP A 147 -23.55 -7.03 12.43
C ASP A 147 -23.06 -8.36 11.82
N PRO A 148 -23.65 -9.50 12.21
CA PRO A 148 -23.28 -10.82 11.69
C PRO A 148 -23.42 -10.97 10.17
N ASN A 149 -24.12 -10.05 9.51
CA ASN A 149 -24.37 -10.06 8.08
C ASN A 149 -23.68 -8.90 7.34
N GLY A 150 -22.84 -8.13 8.03
CA GLY A 150 -22.25 -6.90 7.51
C GLY A 150 -20.99 -7.09 6.65
N GLN A 151 -20.51 -8.33 6.44
CA GLN A 151 -19.23 -8.57 5.78
C GLN A 151 -19.37 -9.56 4.63
N TYR A 152 -18.80 -9.20 3.48
CA TYR A 152 -18.91 -9.96 2.24
C TYR A 152 -17.54 -10.20 1.61
N VAL A 153 -17.37 -11.38 1.03
CA VAL A 153 -16.19 -11.78 0.28
C VAL A 153 -16.60 -12.26 -1.10
N ALA A 154 -15.74 -11.98 -2.08
CA ALA A 154 -15.82 -12.57 -3.41
C ALA A 154 -14.87 -13.76 -3.45
N GLN A 155 -15.38 -14.92 -3.82
CA GLN A 155 -14.62 -16.17 -3.86
C GLN A 155 -14.59 -16.72 -5.28
N ASP A 156 -13.43 -17.20 -5.69
CA ASP A 156 -13.28 -18.01 -6.90
C ASP A 156 -13.91 -19.39 -6.68
N ILE A 157 -14.93 -19.75 -7.45
CA ILE A 157 -15.69 -21.00 -7.27
C ILE A 157 -14.83 -22.25 -7.46
N ASP A 158 -13.82 -22.21 -8.33
CA ASP A 158 -13.01 -23.39 -8.66
C ASP A 158 -11.93 -23.65 -7.62
N THR A 159 -11.27 -22.60 -7.14
CA THR A 159 -10.13 -22.69 -6.23
C THR A 159 -10.50 -22.46 -4.77
N GLY A 160 -11.65 -21.83 -4.51
CA GLY A 160 -12.04 -21.38 -3.18
C GLY A 160 -11.26 -20.17 -2.68
N LYS A 161 -10.35 -19.59 -3.47
CA LYS A 161 -9.54 -18.42 -3.08
C LYS A 161 -10.42 -17.17 -2.96
N LEU A 162 -10.22 -16.39 -1.90
CA LEU A 162 -10.86 -15.09 -1.75
C LEU A 162 -10.15 -14.02 -2.59
N LEU A 163 -10.95 -13.29 -3.35
CA LEU A 163 -10.50 -12.34 -4.37
C LEU A 163 -10.68 -10.89 -3.94
N GLY A 164 -11.68 -10.64 -3.10
CA GLY A 164 -12.01 -9.32 -2.60
C GLY A 164 -12.90 -9.39 -1.38
N TYR A 165 -12.97 -8.26 -0.68
CA TYR A 165 -13.65 -8.11 0.58
C TYR A 165 -14.27 -6.71 0.66
N LEU A 166 -15.46 -6.64 1.26
CA LEU A 166 -16.14 -5.38 1.55
C LEU A 166 -16.94 -5.51 2.84
N CYS A 167 -16.83 -4.48 3.68
CA CYS A 167 -17.56 -4.36 4.92
C CYS A 167 -18.66 -3.30 4.79
N GLY A 168 -19.88 -3.64 5.18
CA GLY A 168 -21.01 -2.74 5.33
C GLY A 168 -21.81 -3.10 6.58
N VAL A 169 -21.68 -2.30 7.64
CA VAL A 169 -22.19 -2.61 8.98
C VAL A 169 -23.39 -1.72 9.29
N ASN A 170 -24.53 -2.32 9.67
CA ASN A 170 -25.65 -1.59 10.24
C ASN A 170 -25.32 -1.18 11.69
N ILE A 171 -25.38 0.12 11.99
CA ILE A 171 -25.15 0.66 13.33
C ILE A 171 -26.48 0.90 14.05
N THR A 172 -27.44 1.48 13.34
CA THR A 172 -28.80 1.73 13.84
C THR A 172 -29.83 1.31 12.78
N GLU A 173 -31.12 1.52 13.08
CA GLU A 173 -32.19 1.35 12.09
C GLU A 173 -32.06 2.31 10.91
N ASP A 174 -31.43 3.47 11.08
CA ASP A 174 -31.31 4.54 10.07
C ASP A 174 -29.88 4.82 9.59
N LEU A 175 -28.85 4.18 10.15
CA LEU A 175 -27.43 4.44 9.85
C LEU A 175 -26.64 3.14 9.63
N ALA A 176 -25.83 3.14 8.57
CA ALA A 176 -24.83 2.11 8.30
C ALA A 176 -23.52 2.72 7.82
N TYR A 177 -22.41 2.01 8.00
CA TYR A 177 -21.10 2.41 7.46
C TYR A 177 -20.56 1.39 6.48
N ILE A 178 -19.92 1.85 5.40
CA ILE A 178 -19.24 1.00 4.41
C ILE A 178 -17.76 1.31 4.41
N GLY A 179 -16.91 0.30 4.53
CA GLY A 179 -15.49 0.46 4.33
C GLY A 179 -14.71 -0.86 4.23
N SER A 180 -13.39 -0.79 4.40
CA SER A 180 -12.48 -1.89 4.10
C SER A 180 -12.71 -2.51 2.70
N TYR A 181 -13.04 -1.68 1.71
CA TYR A 181 -13.25 -2.14 0.33
C TYR A 181 -11.92 -2.44 -0.33
N CYS A 182 -11.65 -3.72 -0.59
CA CYS A 182 -10.45 -4.15 -1.28
C CYS A 182 -10.70 -5.32 -2.22
N VAL A 183 -10.05 -5.29 -3.38
CA VAL A 183 -9.95 -6.42 -4.31
C VAL A 183 -8.48 -6.63 -4.56
N ARG A 184 -8.02 -7.88 -4.47
CA ARG A 184 -6.62 -8.25 -4.73
C ARG A 184 -6.17 -7.65 -6.08
N PRO A 185 -5.00 -7.00 -6.16
CA PRO A 185 -4.58 -6.22 -7.34
C PRO A 185 -4.73 -6.96 -8.68
N GLU A 186 -4.39 -8.25 -8.72
CA GLU A 186 -4.41 -9.07 -9.92
C GLU A 186 -5.84 -9.38 -10.43
N TYR A 187 -6.88 -9.14 -9.63
CA TYR A 187 -8.28 -9.35 -9.99
C TYR A 187 -9.09 -8.06 -10.14
N GLN A 188 -8.46 -6.88 -10.02
CA GLN A 188 -9.12 -5.59 -10.21
C GLN A 188 -9.57 -5.38 -11.67
N GLY A 189 -10.57 -4.52 -11.87
CA GLY A 189 -11.13 -4.22 -13.21
C GLY A 189 -12.04 -5.31 -13.79
N ARG A 190 -12.31 -6.39 -13.05
CA ARG A 190 -13.09 -7.55 -13.52
C ARG A 190 -14.56 -7.59 -13.11
N GLY A 191 -15.04 -6.56 -12.40
CA GLY A 191 -16.43 -6.50 -11.91
C GLY A 191 -16.64 -6.99 -10.47
N ILE A 192 -15.67 -7.70 -9.87
CA ILE A 192 -15.71 -8.18 -8.47
C ILE A 192 -16.15 -7.10 -7.48
N GLY A 193 -15.53 -5.93 -7.58
CA GLY A 193 -15.85 -4.81 -6.69
C GLY A 193 -17.31 -4.36 -6.82
N LYS A 194 -17.86 -4.35 -8.04
CA LYS A 194 -19.28 -4.06 -8.26
C LYS A 194 -20.16 -5.13 -7.60
N ALA A 195 -19.84 -6.41 -7.76
CA ALA A 195 -20.60 -7.51 -7.17
C ALA A 195 -20.61 -7.45 -5.63
N LEU A 196 -19.46 -7.16 -5.01
CA LEU A 196 -19.35 -6.91 -3.57
C LEU A 196 -20.26 -5.74 -3.14
N TRP A 197 -20.15 -4.61 -3.82
CA TRP A 197 -20.99 -3.44 -3.56
C TRP A 197 -22.48 -3.74 -3.69
N ASP A 198 -22.92 -4.40 -4.77
CA ASP A 198 -24.33 -4.73 -5.00
C ASP A 198 -24.88 -5.57 -3.82
N LYS A 199 -24.12 -6.58 -3.37
CA LYS A 199 -24.55 -7.44 -2.26
C LYS A 199 -24.58 -6.71 -0.92
N THR A 200 -23.61 -5.84 -0.67
CA THR A 200 -23.58 -5.05 0.56
C THR A 200 -24.69 -4.02 0.60
N ILE A 201 -24.98 -3.34 -0.51
CA ILE A 201 -26.10 -2.37 -0.57
C ILE A 201 -27.45 -3.08 -0.34
N GLU A 202 -27.64 -4.30 -0.84
CA GLU A 202 -28.83 -5.11 -0.54
C GLU A 202 -29.02 -5.34 0.96
N HIS A 203 -27.94 -5.62 1.68
CA HIS A 203 -27.95 -5.81 3.14
C HIS A 203 -28.22 -4.51 3.91
N LEU A 204 -27.61 -3.41 3.49
CA LEU A 204 -27.72 -2.12 4.17
C LEU A 204 -29.09 -1.47 3.97
N GLY A 205 -29.76 -1.78 2.86
CA GLY A 205 -31.10 -1.29 2.54
C GLY A 205 -31.14 0.22 2.38
N ASP A 206 -32.20 0.86 2.88
CA ASP A 206 -32.44 2.30 2.72
C ASP A 206 -31.84 3.14 3.87
N ARG A 207 -30.79 2.68 4.55
CA ARG A 207 -30.13 3.46 5.61
C ARG A 207 -29.39 4.67 5.05
N ASN A 208 -29.11 5.65 5.91
CA ASN A 208 -28.06 6.63 5.64
C ASN A 208 -26.72 5.89 5.65
N LEU A 209 -25.99 5.92 4.54
CA LEU A 209 -24.71 5.22 4.43
C LEU A 209 -23.60 6.24 4.68
N GLY A 210 -22.73 5.95 5.64
CA GLY A 210 -21.51 6.71 5.93
C GLY A 210 -20.27 5.99 5.42
N LEU A 211 -19.28 6.75 4.95
CA LEU A 211 -17.94 6.27 4.69
C LEU A 211 -16.91 7.37 4.95
N VAL A 212 -15.65 7.00 5.01
CA VAL A 212 -14.50 7.91 5.16
C VAL A 212 -13.59 7.70 3.95
N SER A 213 -13.38 8.74 3.15
CA SER A 213 -12.50 8.66 1.98
C SER A 213 -11.24 9.51 2.20
N SER A 214 -10.08 9.01 1.81
CA SER A 214 -8.90 9.85 1.60
C SER A 214 -9.03 10.62 0.27
N GLU A 215 -8.24 11.67 0.04
CA GLU A 215 -8.22 12.39 -1.26
C GLU A 215 -7.67 11.53 -2.41
N GLN A 216 -7.07 10.38 -2.12
CA GLN A 216 -6.39 9.56 -3.12
C GLN A 216 -7.42 8.81 -3.99
N ASN A 217 -7.61 9.29 -5.22
CA ASN A 217 -8.23 8.63 -6.40
C ASN A 217 -9.62 7.98 -6.23
N THR A 218 -10.29 8.11 -5.09
CA THR A 218 -11.56 7.42 -4.81
C THR A 218 -12.67 8.35 -4.29
N PHE A 219 -12.33 9.56 -3.83
CA PHE A 219 -13.29 10.55 -3.34
C PHE A 219 -14.38 10.88 -4.36
N GLU A 220 -13.98 11.22 -5.60
CA GLU A 220 -14.92 11.53 -6.68
C GLU A 220 -15.78 10.33 -7.06
N PHE A 221 -15.22 9.11 -7.02
CA PHE A 221 -15.99 7.89 -7.24
C PHE A 221 -17.10 7.73 -6.19
N TYR A 222 -16.83 7.95 -4.90
CA TYR A 222 -17.87 7.85 -3.88
C TYR A 222 -18.91 8.97 -3.99
N ARG A 223 -18.46 10.21 -4.24
CA ARG A 223 -19.35 11.37 -4.42
C ARG A 223 -20.26 11.20 -5.63
N ASP A 224 -19.67 10.96 -6.79
CA ASP A 224 -20.33 11.11 -8.09
C ASP A 224 -20.97 9.81 -8.57
N VAL A 225 -20.35 8.65 -8.26
CA VAL A 225 -20.84 7.33 -8.71
C VAL A 225 -21.64 6.62 -7.63
N ARG A 226 -21.28 6.77 -6.35
CA ARG A 226 -21.97 6.09 -5.22
C ARG A 226 -22.92 7.00 -4.43
N ASN A 227 -23.11 8.24 -4.87
CA ASN A 227 -24.10 9.18 -4.32
C ASN A 227 -23.85 9.61 -2.86
N PHE A 228 -22.60 9.59 -2.40
CA PHE A 228 -22.21 10.15 -1.10
C PHE A 228 -22.08 11.68 -1.22
N ARG A 229 -23.23 12.38 -1.23
CA ARG A 229 -23.32 13.82 -1.50
C ARG A 229 -23.22 14.72 -0.26
N TYR A 230 -23.43 14.16 0.94
CA TYR A 230 -23.35 14.90 2.19
C TYR A 230 -21.94 14.76 2.77
N ILE A 231 -21.07 15.68 2.39
CA ILE A 231 -19.65 15.66 2.77
C ILE A 231 -19.48 16.56 4.00
N SER A 232 -18.84 16.03 5.04
CA SER A 232 -18.54 16.82 6.24
C SER A 232 -17.53 17.92 5.90
N ASP A 233 -17.73 19.10 6.50
CA ASP A 233 -16.78 20.21 6.46
C ASP A 233 -15.53 19.93 7.33
N ARG A 234 -15.63 18.93 8.20
CA ARG A 234 -14.57 18.44 9.07
C ARG A 234 -13.96 17.18 8.46
N SER A 235 -12.64 17.13 8.42
CA SER A 235 -11.88 15.94 8.05
C SER A 235 -11.23 15.32 9.28
N VAL A 236 -10.98 14.02 9.24
CA VAL A 236 -10.16 13.31 10.22
C VAL A 236 -8.70 13.46 9.80
N ILE A 237 -7.88 14.02 10.69
CA ILE A 237 -6.43 13.98 10.63
C ILE A 237 -5.99 12.65 11.22
N VAL A 238 -5.29 11.85 10.42
CA VAL A 238 -4.52 10.72 10.91
C VAL A 238 -3.12 11.23 11.23
N MET A 239 -2.63 10.92 12.42
CA MET A 239 -1.28 11.24 12.86
C MET A 239 -0.56 9.94 13.23
N ALA A 240 0.68 9.79 12.81
CA ALA A 240 1.46 8.60 13.13
C ALA A 240 2.96 8.89 13.24
N GLY A 241 3.65 8.04 13.97
CA GLY A 241 5.07 8.21 14.25
C GLY A 241 5.65 7.07 15.07
N PRO A 242 6.97 7.08 15.34
CA PRO A 242 7.57 6.18 16.31
C PRO A 242 7.01 6.49 17.71
N LEU A 243 6.86 5.45 18.52
CA LEU A 243 6.49 5.59 19.92
C LEU A 243 7.69 6.13 20.70
N THR A 244 7.68 7.44 20.98
CA THR A 244 8.73 8.12 21.76
C THR A 244 8.20 8.52 23.13
N PRO A 245 8.88 8.17 24.23
CA PRO A 245 8.53 8.67 25.54
C PRO A 245 8.60 10.21 25.57
N ASN A 246 7.52 10.87 25.98
CA ASN A 246 7.52 12.31 26.22
C ASN A 246 7.23 12.58 27.71
N PRO A 247 8.21 13.08 28.49
CA PRO A 247 8.01 13.39 29.91
C PRO A 247 7.10 14.60 30.16
N GLN A 248 6.70 15.33 29.11
CA GLN A 248 5.82 16.51 29.22
C GLN A 248 4.31 16.15 29.19
N LEU A 249 3.97 14.88 28.98
CA LEU A 249 2.58 14.43 29.07
C LEU A 249 2.09 14.54 30.53
N ILE A 250 0.80 14.85 30.70
CA ILE A 250 0.19 14.91 32.02
C ILE A 250 0.30 13.56 32.73
N ASP A 251 0.96 13.55 33.88
CA ASP A 251 1.19 12.34 34.67
C ASP A 251 0.13 12.12 35.76
N ASN A 252 -0.49 13.19 36.25
CA ASN A 252 -1.55 13.13 37.26
C ASN A 252 -2.48 14.36 37.17
N ILE A 253 -3.73 14.19 37.61
CA ILE A 253 -4.69 15.28 37.83
C ILE A 253 -5.33 15.03 39.19
N ASP A 254 -5.31 16.03 40.07
CA ASP A 254 -5.92 15.93 41.39
C ASP A 254 -7.43 15.62 41.27
N GLY A 255 -7.89 14.66 42.07
CA GLY A 255 -9.28 14.20 42.08
C GLY A 255 -9.69 13.31 40.91
N ILE A 256 -8.73 12.83 40.11
CA ILE A 256 -8.97 11.86 39.02
C ILE A 256 -8.20 10.57 39.28
N SER A 257 -8.91 9.45 39.31
CA SER A 257 -8.35 8.10 39.40
C SER A 257 -8.46 7.37 38.07
N LEU A 258 -7.44 6.58 37.72
CA LEU A 258 -7.45 5.74 36.52
C LEU A 258 -7.58 4.27 36.90
N VAL A 259 -8.54 3.58 36.30
CA VAL A 259 -8.77 2.13 36.50
C VAL A 259 -8.82 1.41 35.15
N SER A 260 -8.53 0.11 35.15
CA SER A 260 -8.76 -0.72 33.95
C SER A 260 -10.25 -0.95 33.75
N ILE A 261 -10.68 -1.10 32.50
CA ILE A 261 -12.06 -1.45 32.14
C ILE A 261 -12.24 -2.96 32.29
N ASP A 262 -13.28 -3.37 33.01
CA ASP A 262 -13.60 -4.77 33.28
C ASP A 262 -15.13 -4.99 33.36
N GLY A 263 -15.54 -6.22 33.69
CA GLY A 263 -16.97 -6.57 33.79
C GLY A 263 -17.75 -5.81 34.88
N HIS A 264 -17.09 -5.14 35.81
CA HIS A 264 -17.74 -4.37 36.88
C HIS A 264 -18.04 -2.93 36.45
N ASN A 265 -17.20 -2.32 35.63
CA ASN A 265 -17.33 -0.90 35.23
C ASN A 265 -17.65 -0.66 33.74
N VAL A 266 -17.62 -1.70 32.89
CA VAL A 266 -17.89 -1.55 31.44
C VAL A 266 -19.25 -0.91 31.14
N ARG A 267 -20.27 -1.11 32.00
CA ARG A 267 -21.59 -0.50 31.82
C ARG A 267 -21.53 1.03 31.92
N ASP A 268 -20.75 1.55 32.85
CA ASP A 268 -20.57 2.99 33.02
C ASP A 268 -19.82 3.60 31.83
N VAL A 269 -18.87 2.84 31.25
CA VAL A 269 -18.19 3.22 29.99
C VAL A 269 -19.18 3.27 28.83
N ILE A 270 -20.07 2.27 28.70
CA ILE A 270 -21.08 2.23 27.64
C ILE A 270 -22.06 3.40 27.74
N GLU A 271 -22.52 3.75 28.94
CA GLU A 271 -23.41 4.89 29.13
C GLU A 271 -22.70 6.22 28.82
N TYR A 272 -21.46 6.40 29.27
CA TYR A 272 -20.66 7.57 28.93
C TYR A 272 -20.41 7.66 27.42
N ASP A 273 -20.06 6.53 26.79
CA ASP A 273 -19.83 6.41 25.36
C ASP A 273 -21.07 6.80 24.53
N LYS A 274 -22.24 6.30 24.94
CA LYS A 274 -23.53 6.60 24.33
C LYS A 274 -23.90 8.06 24.49
N HIS A 275 -23.61 8.66 25.65
CA HIS A 275 -23.79 10.10 25.86
C HIS A 275 -22.93 10.92 24.90
N VAL A 276 -21.63 10.61 24.77
CA VAL A 276 -20.71 11.37 23.90
C VAL A 276 -20.99 11.15 22.41
N SER A 277 -21.20 9.90 21.99
CA SER A 277 -21.39 9.55 20.58
C SER A 277 -22.81 9.80 20.08
N GLY A 278 -23.82 9.73 20.96
CA GLY A 278 -25.23 9.71 20.57
C GLY A 278 -25.70 8.37 19.98
N LEU A 279 -24.84 7.35 19.98
CA LEU A 279 -25.12 6.03 19.39
C LEU A 279 -25.00 4.93 20.44
N ASP A 280 -25.82 3.88 20.33
CA ASP A 280 -25.66 2.69 21.16
C ASP A 280 -24.52 1.83 20.61
N ARG A 281 -23.34 1.91 21.23
CA ARG A 281 -22.15 1.16 20.84
C ARG A 281 -21.75 0.11 21.87
N SER A 282 -22.73 -0.35 22.65
CA SER A 282 -22.54 -1.38 23.69
C SER A 282 -21.74 -2.58 23.19
N VAL A 283 -22.13 -3.16 22.05
CA VAL A 283 -21.45 -4.33 21.46
C VAL A 283 -19.99 -4.06 21.07
N LEU A 284 -19.69 -2.84 20.58
CA LEU A 284 -18.32 -2.44 20.24
C LEU A 284 -17.46 -2.37 21.50
N ILE A 285 -17.89 -1.60 22.51
CA ILE A 285 -17.15 -1.44 23.76
C ILE A 285 -16.99 -2.79 24.46
N GLU A 286 -18.05 -3.61 24.47
CA GLU A 286 -18.00 -4.96 25.03
C GLU A 286 -17.00 -5.87 24.33
N SER A 287 -16.90 -5.77 23.01
CA SER A 287 -15.96 -6.57 22.23
C SER A 287 -14.52 -6.11 22.48
N LEU A 288 -14.28 -4.78 22.53
CA LEU A 288 -12.94 -4.22 22.69
C LEU A 288 -12.30 -4.55 24.06
N TYR A 289 -13.06 -4.51 25.16
CA TYR A 289 -12.49 -4.81 26.49
C TYR A 289 -12.23 -6.30 26.70
N LYS A 290 -12.96 -7.18 25.99
CA LYS A 290 -12.77 -8.64 26.07
C LYS A 290 -11.51 -9.12 25.35
N ILE A 291 -10.89 -8.29 24.53
CA ILE A 291 -9.65 -8.63 23.81
C ILE A 291 -8.46 -8.41 24.74
N PRO A 292 -7.75 -9.47 25.18
CA PRO A 292 -6.68 -9.37 26.18
C PRO A 292 -5.50 -8.47 25.77
N GLU A 293 -5.24 -8.35 24.47
CA GLU A 293 -4.15 -7.57 23.90
C GLU A 293 -4.44 -6.05 23.91
N ASN A 294 -5.69 -5.64 24.13
CA ASN A 294 -6.06 -4.23 24.14
C ASN A 294 -5.72 -3.59 25.49
N ILE A 295 -5.01 -2.47 25.42
CA ILE A 295 -4.78 -1.63 26.60
C ILE A 295 -5.95 -0.68 26.75
N ASN A 296 -6.51 -0.60 27.95
CA ASN A 296 -7.62 0.30 28.21
C ASN A 296 -7.52 0.95 29.59
N LEU A 297 -8.10 2.14 29.70
CA LEU A 297 -8.20 2.92 30.92
C LEU A 297 -9.51 3.70 30.96
N LEU A 298 -10.06 3.81 32.17
CA LEU A 298 -11.20 4.62 32.54
C LEU A 298 -10.75 5.67 33.57
N ALA A 299 -11.10 6.93 33.35
CA ALA A 299 -10.90 8.02 34.29
C ALA A 299 -12.19 8.25 35.10
N ILE A 300 -12.05 8.31 36.42
CA ILE A 300 -13.16 8.48 37.37
C ILE A 300 -12.81 9.62 38.33
N ASP A 301 -13.77 10.49 38.66
CA ASP A 301 -13.59 11.52 39.69
C ASP A 301 -13.70 10.96 41.13
N ASP A 302 -13.42 11.80 42.13
CA ASP A 302 -13.56 11.43 43.56
C ASP A 302 -14.99 11.05 43.97
N HIS A 303 -15.99 11.34 43.14
CA HIS A 303 -17.40 11.01 43.37
C HIS A 303 -17.83 9.73 42.66
N GLY A 304 -16.96 9.10 41.87
CA GLY A 304 -17.27 7.89 41.11
C GLY A 304 -17.84 8.14 39.72
N HIS A 305 -17.88 9.38 39.22
CA HIS A 305 -18.38 9.69 37.89
C HIS A 305 -17.32 9.42 36.82
N VAL A 306 -17.75 8.89 35.68
CA VAL A 306 -16.90 8.67 34.51
C VAL A 306 -16.54 10.02 33.87
N MET A 307 -15.25 10.26 33.72
CA MET A 307 -14.69 11.50 33.17
C MET A 307 -14.07 11.30 31.78
N GLY A 308 -13.91 10.05 31.35
CA GLY A 308 -13.35 9.68 30.04
C GLY A 308 -12.80 8.26 30.02
N TYR A 309 -12.53 7.74 28.84
CA TYR A 309 -11.91 6.43 28.66
C TYR A 309 -11.02 6.40 27.41
N CYS A 310 -10.10 5.43 27.36
CA CYS A 310 -9.17 5.22 26.26
C CYS A 310 -9.00 3.73 25.98
N PHE A 311 -9.00 3.35 24.71
CA PHE A 311 -8.50 2.07 24.23
C PHE A 311 -7.30 2.28 23.31
N ILE A 312 -6.30 1.40 23.46
CA ILE A 312 -5.21 1.22 22.50
C ILE A 312 -5.22 -0.22 22.02
N ASN A 313 -5.35 -0.38 20.70
CA ASN A 313 -5.40 -1.68 20.03
C ASN A 313 -4.06 -1.97 19.35
N GLU A 314 -3.57 -3.20 19.46
CA GLU A 314 -2.40 -3.66 18.71
C GLU A 314 -2.82 -4.17 17.33
N LYS A 315 -2.35 -3.53 16.25
CA LYS A 315 -2.47 -4.07 14.87
C LYS A 315 -1.20 -4.83 14.48
N ASN A 316 -1.34 -5.70 13.48
CA ASN A 316 -0.19 -6.34 12.84
C ASN A 316 0.81 -5.28 12.34
N MET A 317 2.08 -5.67 12.20
CA MET A 317 3.20 -4.79 11.77
C MET A 317 3.68 -3.73 12.78
N ARG A 318 3.84 -4.10 14.07
CA ARG A 318 4.49 -3.23 15.06
C ARG A 318 3.80 -1.86 15.25
N LEU A 319 2.47 -1.80 15.11
CA LEU A 319 1.72 -0.54 15.16
C LEU A 319 0.57 -0.61 16.17
N TYR A 320 0.45 0.43 16.99
CA TYR A 320 -0.66 0.63 17.93
C TYR A 320 -1.61 1.72 17.44
N TYR A 321 -2.89 1.60 17.78
CA TYR A 321 -3.93 2.57 17.45
C TYR A 321 -4.61 3.02 18.72
N VAL A 322 -4.62 4.33 18.97
CA VAL A 322 -5.50 4.93 19.97
C VAL A 322 -6.90 4.99 19.35
N GLU A 323 -7.86 4.23 19.86
CA GLU A 323 -9.23 4.19 19.33
C GLU A 323 -10.17 3.34 20.22
N PRO A 324 -11.23 3.88 20.83
CA PRO A 324 -11.58 5.31 20.97
C PRO A 324 -10.82 6.02 22.10
N LEU A 325 -10.81 7.35 22.08
CA LEU A 325 -10.42 8.20 23.22
C LEU A 325 -11.44 9.32 23.41
N TYR A 326 -12.33 9.15 24.39
CA TYR A 326 -13.33 10.16 24.78
C TYR A 326 -13.05 10.67 26.18
N ALA A 327 -13.18 11.98 26.40
CA ALA A 327 -12.97 12.58 27.71
C ALA A 327 -13.67 13.93 27.84
N ASP A 328 -13.96 14.34 29.07
CA ASP A 328 -14.64 15.61 29.35
C ASP A 328 -13.79 16.84 29.05
N ASN A 329 -12.46 16.70 29.02
CA ASN A 329 -11.54 17.75 28.59
C ASN A 329 -10.18 17.20 28.14
N GLU A 330 -9.36 18.08 27.56
CA GLU A 330 -8.07 17.76 26.98
C GLU A 330 -7.05 17.23 27.99
N ARG A 331 -7.14 17.68 29.26
CA ARG A 331 -6.20 17.24 30.30
C ARG A 331 -6.45 15.77 30.65
N ILE A 332 -7.71 15.39 30.78
CA ILE A 332 -8.08 13.98 31.04
C ILE A 332 -7.74 13.10 29.83
N ALA A 333 -8.01 13.58 28.60
CA ALA A 333 -7.63 12.86 27.39
C ALA A 333 -6.12 12.61 27.30
N GLU A 334 -5.31 13.63 27.58
CA GLU A 334 -3.85 13.56 27.60
C GLU A 334 -3.34 12.59 28.68
N LEU A 335 -3.91 12.65 29.89
CA LEU A 335 -3.60 11.74 30.99
C LEU A 335 -3.90 10.28 30.60
N LEU A 336 -5.09 10.01 30.07
CA LEU A 336 -5.54 8.68 29.66
C LEU A 336 -4.62 8.08 28.58
N VAL A 337 -4.40 8.80 27.47
CA VAL A 337 -3.58 8.29 26.38
C VAL A 337 -2.11 8.16 26.78
N GLY A 338 -1.58 9.09 27.58
CA GLY A 338 -0.20 9.02 28.09
C GLY A 338 0.02 7.77 28.95
N LYS A 339 -0.92 7.47 29.86
CA LYS A 339 -0.85 6.28 30.73
C LYS A 339 -1.07 4.98 29.99
N CYS A 340 -1.93 4.96 28.97
CA CYS A 340 -2.06 3.79 28.07
C CYS A 340 -0.77 3.57 27.26
N VAL A 341 -0.20 4.63 26.68
CA VAL A 341 1.03 4.58 25.88
C VAL A 341 2.23 4.10 26.70
N ALA A 342 2.34 4.50 27.97
CA ALA A 342 3.40 4.05 28.87
C ALA A 342 3.39 2.53 29.14
N ARG A 343 2.28 1.83 28.85
CA ARG A 343 2.15 0.38 28.99
C ARG A 343 2.51 -0.39 27.71
N LEU A 344 2.77 0.32 26.60
CA LEU A 344 3.07 -0.28 25.31
C LEU A 344 4.53 -0.71 25.19
N THR A 345 4.78 -1.77 24.43
CA THR A 345 6.14 -2.17 24.05
C THR A 345 6.86 -1.05 23.27
N PRO A 346 8.04 -0.60 23.71
CA PRO A 346 8.83 0.43 23.03
C PRO A 346 9.26 0.05 21.59
N ASN A 347 9.77 1.02 20.82
CA ASN A 347 10.26 0.83 19.44
C ASN A 347 9.21 0.33 18.43
N ARG A 348 7.95 0.60 18.72
CA ARG A 348 6.81 0.39 17.82
C ARG A 348 6.30 1.72 17.29
N ARG A 349 5.37 1.68 16.36
CA ARG A 349 4.69 2.87 15.85
C ARG A 349 3.39 3.10 16.59
N LEU A 350 2.95 4.34 16.66
CA LEU A 350 1.65 4.74 17.18
C LEU A 350 0.88 5.49 16.09
N GLU A 351 -0.41 5.25 16.01
CA GLU A 351 -1.36 6.04 15.26
C GLU A 351 -2.42 6.63 16.19
N TYR A 352 -2.73 7.89 15.96
CA TYR A 352 -3.74 8.67 16.65
C TYR A 352 -4.52 9.46 15.61
N LYS A 353 -5.85 9.44 15.70
CA LYS A 353 -6.72 10.16 14.77
C LYS A 353 -7.46 11.26 15.51
N CYS A 354 -7.68 12.40 14.90
CA CYS A 354 -8.45 13.48 15.50
C CYS A 354 -9.18 14.30 14.44
N TRP A 355 -10.20 15.04 14.83
CA TRP A 355 -10.91 15.94 13.94
C TRP A 355 -10.09 17.21 13.66
N THR A 356 -10.11 17.70 12.41
CA THR A 356 -9.47 18.97 12.04
C THR A 356 -9.98 20.16 12.86
N SER A 357 -11.22 20.09 13.36
CA SER A 357 -11.82 21.14 14.18
C SER A 357 -11.34 21.16 15.63
N SER A 358 -10.55 20.18 16.08
CA SER A 358 -10.07 20.09 17.47
C SER A 358 -8.57 20.33 17.56
N GLU A 359 -8.18 21.59 17.80
CA GLU A 359 -6.77 21.97 18.04
C GLU A 359 -6.21 21.25 19.27
N LYS A 360 -7.03 21.10 20.32
CA LYS A 360 -6.66 20.40 21.56
C LYS A 360 -6.31 18.93 21.30
N ALA A 361 -7.08 18.23 20.45
CA ALA A 361 -6.79 16.86 20.09
C ALA A 361 -5.51 16.73 19.24
N GLN A 362 -5.28 17.68 18.31
CA GLN A 362 -4.05 17.74 17.52
C GLN A 362 -2.82 17.94 18.40
N MET A 363 -2.89 18.84 19.39
CA MET A 363 -1.82 19.07 20.35
C MET A 363 -1.42 17.80 21.11
N ILE A 364 -2.39 16.96 21.51
CA ILE A 364 -2.11 15.67 22.15
C ILE A 364 -1.29 14.79 21.21
N GLY A 365 -1.70 14.67 19.94
CA GLY A 365 -0.95 13.91 18.94
C GLY A 365 0.47 14.43 18.75
N THR A 366 0.69 15.75 18.73
CA THR A 366 2.03 16.35 18.64
C THR A 366 2.86 16.06 19.88
N LYS A 367 2.29 16.14 21.08
CA LYS A 367 2.96 15.74 22.34
C LYS A 367 3.33 14.26 22.36
N LEU A 368 2.57 13.40 21.68
CA LEU A 368 2.91 11.99 21.49
C LEU A 368 4.06 11.77 20.48
N GLY A 369 4.63 12.84 19.90
CA GLY A 369 5.71 12.76 18.91
C GLY A 369 5.22 12.39 17.50
N LEU A 370 3.91 12.50 17.25
CA LEU A 370 3.29 12.10 15.99
C LEU A 370 3.21 13.28 15.02
N SER A 371 3.31 12.99 13.73
CA SER A 371 3.12 13.95 12.66
C SER A 371 1.86 13.61 11.87
N GLU A 372 1.22 14.62 11.28
CA GLU A 372 0.10 14.41 10.36
C GLU A 372 0.55 13.56 9.17
N VAL A 373 -0.30 12.60 8.81
CA VAL A 373 0.00 11.64 7.77
C VAL A 373 -0.97 11.61 6.61
N VAL A 374 -2.26 11.72 6.90
CA VAL A 374 -3.31 11.79 5.88
C VAL A 374 -4.52 12.48 6.46
N ARG A 375 -5.25 13.18 5.60
CA ARG A 375 -6.59 13.70 5.91
C ARG A 375 -7.63 12.86 5.21
N MET A 376 -8.77 12.70 5.86
CA MET A 376 -9.88 11.90 5.34
C MET A 376 -11.20 12.60 5.58
N TRP A 377 -12.11 12.49 4.61
CA TRP A 377 -13.41 13.13 4.67
C TRP A 377 -14.49 12.10 4.92
N THR A 378 -15.32 12.39 5.91
CA THR A 378 -16.53 11.62 6.16
C THR A 378 -17.61 12.09 5.19
N MET A 379 -18.27 11.14 4.54
CA MET A 379 -19.29 11.38 3.52
C MET A 379 -20.50 10.52 3.80
N TYR A 380 -21.69 11.03 3.46
CA TYR A 380 -22.96 10.34 3.67
C TYR A 380 -23.89 10.41 2.44
N THR A 381 -24.82 9.47 2.35
CA THR A 381 -25.81 9.43 1.26
C THR A 381 -27.06 10.28 1.52
N LYS A 382 -27.45 10.52 2.78
CA LYS A 382 -28.71 11.20 3.14
C LYS A 382 -28.57 12.41 4.07
N LYS A 383 -27.72 12.36 5.09
CA LYS A 383 -27.52 13.45 6.06
C LYS A 383 -26.16 13.29 6.75
N LEU A 384 -25.57 14.40 7.20
CA LEU A 384 -24.39 14.36 8.07
C LEU A 384 -24.77 13.74 9.43
N VAL A 385 -23.85 12.99 10.02
CA VAL A 385 -23.99 12.41 11.35
C VAL A 385 -22.74 12.75 12.14
N ASP A 386 -22.88 13.57 13.16
CA ASP A 386 -21.81 13.94 14.08
C ASP A 386 -22.06 13.32 15.46
N PRO A 387 -20.99 13.10 16.26
CA PRO A 387 -21.15 12.79 17.68
C PRO A 387 -21.98 13.85 18.41
N ALA A 388 -22.78 13.43 19.39
CA ALA A 388 -23.58 14.34 20.21
C ALA A 388 -22.72 15.39 20.94
N HIS A 389 -21.51 15.00 21.39
CA HIS A 389 -20.54 15.87 22.05
C HIS A 389 -19.16 15.74 21.40
N ILE A 390 -18.98 16.31 20.21
CA ILE A 390 -17.73 16.23 19.45
C ILE A 390 -16.51 16.82 20.18
N ASP A 391 -16.73 17.80 21.06
CA ASP A 391 -15.72 18.42 21.91
C ASP A 391 -15.10 17.45 22.93
N LYS A 392 -15.83 16.36 23.25
CA LYS A 392 -15.36 15.27 24.10
C LYS A 392 -14.71 14.12 23.32
N ALA A 393 -14.76 14.14 21.98
CA ALA A 393 -14.23 13.09 21.10
C ALA A 393 -12.81 13.43 20.61
N PHE A 394 -11.80 13.09 21.42
CA PHE A 394 -10.39 13.38 21.10
C PHE A 394 -9.82 12.42 20.05
N CYS A 395 -10.19 11.14 20.13
CA CYS A 395 -10.00 10.19 19.05
C CYS A 395 -11.33 9.48 18.73
N PRO A 396 -11.86 9.63 17.50
CA PRO A 396 -13.12 9.00 17.09
C PRO A 396 -13.04 7.47 17.19
N ALA A 397 -14.20 6.83 17.32
CA ALA A 397 -14.29 5.39 17.56
C ALA A 397 -14.29 4.56 16.26
N MET A 398 -13.97 3.26 16.39
CA MET A 398 -13.86 2.29 15.29
C MET A 398 -14.88 2.44 14.16
N HIS A 399 -16.17 2.41 14.44
CA HIS A 399 -17.23 2.55 13.43
C HIS A 399 -17.28 3.92 12.70
N GLU A 400 -16.81 5.02 13.30
CA GLU A 400 -16.66 6.34 12.64
C GLU A 400 -15.53 6.30 11.59
N ILE A 401 -14.68 5.26 11.63
CA ILE A 401 -13.48 5.11 10.79
C ILE A 401 -13.45 3.79 10.01
N TRP A 402 -14.25 2.79 10.37
CA TRP A 402 -14.43 1.53 9.62
C TRP A 402 -15.06 1.77 8.27
N GLY A 403 -15.79 2.89 8.14
CA GLY A 403 -16.23 3.43 6.87
C GLY A 403 -15.08 3.82 5.92
N SER A 404 -13.83 3.69 6.35
CA SER A 404 -12.68 4.02 5.52
C SER A 404 -12.65 3.19 4.24
N VAL A 405 -12.46 3.88 3.12
CA VAL A 405 -12.28 3.33 1.79
C VAL A 405 -11.14 4.07 1.11
N GLY A 406 -10.38 3.38 0.26
CA GLY A 406 -9.23 4.01 -0.40
C GLY A 406 -8.07 4.36 0.55
N TRP A 407 -7.96 3.68 1.70
CA TRP A 407 -6.75 3.71 2.49
C TRP A 407 -5.65 2.90 1.81
N SER A 408 -4.78 3.59 1.10
CA SER A 408 -3.38 3.16 1.02
C SER A 408 -2.64 3.94 2.09
N ARG A 409 -2.42 3.32 3.27
CA ARG A 409 -1.42 3.87 4.18
C ARG A 409 -0.11 3.82 3.42
N TYR A 410 0.62 4.94 3.47
CA TYR A 410 2.02 5.05 3.13
C TYR A 410 2.59 3.95 2.28
N ILE A 411 2.86 4.34 1.05
CA ILE A 411 3.94 3.88 0.23
C ILE A 411 5.26 3.98 1.06
N HIS A 412 5.44 3.05 2.00
CA HIS A 412 6.71 2.59 2.53
C HIS A 412 7.02 1.33 1.73
N GLU A 413 7.70 1.57 0.62
CA GLU A 413 7.97 0.64 -0.47
C GLU A 413 9.00 -0.41 -0.03
N SER A 414 8.61 -1.34 0.84
CA SER A 414 9.36 -2.56 1.15
C SER A 414 8.42 -3.64 1.68
N GLN A 415 7.76 -4.33 0.75
CA GLN A 415 7.04 -5.58 0.96
C GLN A 415 8.03 -6.73 1.18
N VAL A 416 7.69 -7.71 2.02
CA VAL A 416 8.58 -8.82 2.39
C VAL A 416 7.88 -10.16 2.22
N ILE A 417 8.45 -11.06 1.42
CA ILE A 417 8.09 -12.49 1.43
C ILE A 417 9.08 -13.18 2.33
N MET A 418 8.53 -13.86 3.33
CA MET A 418 9.29 -14.72 4.22
C MET A 418 8.99 -16.19 3.91
N ASN A 419 10.02 -17.01 4.00
CA ASN A 419 9.89 -18.46 4.07
C ASN A 419 10.20 -18.88 5.50
N ILE A 420 9.29 -19.63 6.13
CA ILE A 420 9.42 -20.13 7.51
C ILE A 420 9.74 -21.62 7.42
N ASP A 421 10.53 -22.13 8.35
CA ASP A 421 10.79 -23.57 8.45
C ASP A 421 9.49 -24.37 8.64
N PRO A 422 9.48 -25.68 8.31
CA PRO A 422 8.26 -26.50 8.40
C PRO A 422 7.62 -26.57 9.79
N ASN A 423 8.39 -26.23 10.84
CA ASN A 423 7.92 -26.23 12.23
C ASN A 423 7.34 -24.86 12.66
N GLY A 424 7.36 -23.85 11.79
CA GLY A 424 6.75 -22.53 12.05
C GLY A 424 7.54 -21.64 13.01
N GLN A 425 8.76 -22.01 13.39
CA GLN A 425 9.50 -21.36 14.49
C GLN A 425 10.59 -20.39 14.00
N LYS A 426 11.07 -20.53 12.76
CA LYS A 426 12.24 -19.78 12.27
C LYS A 426 12.07 -19.31 10.83
N THR A 427 12.25 -18.01 10.59
CA THR A 427 12.40 -17.46 9.23
C THR A 427 13.68 -18.00 8.60
N VAL A 428 13.56 -18.77 7.51
CA VAL A 428 14.69 -19.40 6.79
C VAL A 428 15.15 -18.61 5.57
N GLY A 429 14.30 -17.74 5.03
CA GLY A 429 14.66 -16.83 3.96
C GLY A 429 13.71 -15.65 3.85
N ILE A 430 14.22 -14.54 3.32
CA ILE A 430 13.49 -13.29 3.12
C ILE A 430 13.79 -12.71 1.74
N LEU A 431 12.80 -12.07 1.15
CA LEU A 431 12.97 -11.21 -0.02
C LEU A 431 12.13 -9.95 0.19
N VAL A 432 12.79 -8.80 0.12
CA VAL A 432 12.21 -7.47 0.32
C VAL A 432 12.17 -6.72 -1.01
N TRP A 433 11.05 -6.10 -1.35
CA TRP A 433 10.92 -5.26 -2.55
C TRP A 433 10.04 -4.04 -2.33
N GLY A 434 10.36 -2.94 -3.00
CA GLY A 434 9.59 -1.70 -2.99
C GLY A 434 8.92 -1.41 -4.32
N LYS A 435 7.66 -1.03 -4.30
CA LYS A 435 6.94 -0.56 -5.48
C LYS A 435 7.16 0.95 -5.64
N HIS A 436 8.08 1.36 -6.50
CA HIS A 436 8.40 2.78 -6.72
C HIS A 436 7.44 3.52 -7.66
N HIS A 437 6.77 2.82 -8.59
CA HIS A 437 5.74 3.38 -9.50
C HIS A 437 4.81 2.27 -10.03
N TYR A 438 3.80 2.62 -10.84
CA TYR A 438 2.96 1.66 -11.57
C TYR A 438 3.77 0.67 -12.40
N ASP A 439 4.89 1.13 -12.98
CA ASP A 439 5.70 0.40 -13.96
C ASP A 439 7.09 0.02 -13.45
N LEU A 440 7.44 0.34 -12.20
CA LEU A 440 8.77 0.10 -11.63
C LEU A 440 8.69 -0.40 -10.18
N ALA A 441 9.41 -1.47 -9.89
CA ALA A 441 9.65 -1.94 -8.54
C ALA A 441 11.15 -2.23 -8.34
N TYR A 442 11.68 -2.03 -7.14
CA TYR A 442 13.03 -2.44 -6.79
C TYR A 442 13.01 -3.60 -5.82
N ILE A 443 13.81 -4.61 -6.09
CA ILE A 443 14.11 -5.66 -5.13
C ILE A 443 15.31 -5.18 -4.31
N GLY A 444 15.11 -5.05 -2.99
CA GLY A 444 16.08 -4.50 -2.05
C GLY A 444 16.96 -5.58 -1.43
N SER A 445 16.44 -6.30 -0.45
CA SER A 445 17.19 -7.32 0.30
C SER A 445 16.69 -8.72 -0.02
N TYR A 446 17.59 -9.63 -0.39
CA TYR A 446 17.31 -11.05 -0.57
C TYR A 446 18.32 -11.86 0.23
N CYS A 447 17.84 -12.74 1.10
CA CYS A 447 18.71 -13.59 1.90
C CYS A 447 18.05 -14.94 2.19
N VAL A 448 18.83 -16.01 2.09
CA VAL A 448 18.48 -17.34 2.61
C VAL A 448 19.56 -17.72 3.61
N ARG A 449 19.14 -18.19 4.78
CA ARG A 449 20.07 -18.63 5.84
C ARG A 449 21.06 -19.66 5.28
N PRO A 450 22.37 -19.55 5.57
CA PRO A 450 23.41 -20.41 4.98
C PRO A 450 23.08 -21.91 5.06
N GLU A 451 22.57 -22.38 6.19
CA GLU A 451 22.25 -23.79 6.42
C GLU A 451 21.05 -24.31 5.58
N TYR A 452 20.31 -23.41 4.94
CA TYR A 452 19.16 -23.69 4.07
C TYR A 452 19.41 -23.34 2.59
N GLN A 453 20.60 -22.83 2.24
CA GLN A 453 20.97 -22.56 0.85
C GLN A 453 21.07 -23.87 0.03
N GLY A 454 20.89 -23.77 -1.30
CA GLY A 454 20.87 -24.94 -2.19
C GLY A 454 19.58 -25.77 -2.19
N ARG A 455 18.61 -25.47 -1.32
CA ARG A 455 17.35 -26.23 -1.18
C ARG A 455 16.17 -25.68 -2.00
N GLY A 456 16.44 -24.75 -2.93
CA GLY A 456 15.40 -24.16 -3.79
C GLY A 456 14.53 -23.07 -3.15
N ILE A 457 14.70 -22.77 -1.85
CA ILE A 457 13.95 -21.71 -1.12
C ILE A 457 14.04 -20.36 -1.83
N GLY A 458 15.23 -19.99 -2.30
CA GLY A 458 15.44 -18.78 -3.07
C GLY A 458 14.57 -18.67 -4.32
N LYS A 459 14.43 -19.77 -5.08
CA LYS A 459 13.59 -19.81 -6.28
C LYS A 459 12.12 -19.57 -5.96
N VAL A 460 11.64 -20.12 -4.84
CA VAL A 460 10.25 -19.92 -4.37
C VAL A 460 10.02 -18.46 -3.97
N LEU A 461 10.94 -17.86 -3.21
CA LEU A 461 10.88 -16.45 -2.83
C LEU A 461 10.81 -15.55 -4.08
N TRP A 462 11.70 -15.79 -5.04
CA TRP A 462 11.76 -15.04 -6.29
C TRP A 462 10.51 -15.24 -7.16
N ALA A 463 10.02 -16.48 -7.32
CA ALA A 463 8.82 -16.77 -8.11
C ALA A 463 7.60 -16.02 -7.54
N LYS A 464 7.38 -16.10 -6.22
CA LYS A 464 6.29 -15.39 -5.55
C LYS A 464 6.40 -13.88 -5.64
N THR A 465 7.64 -13.36 -5.57
CA THR A 465 7.90 -11.92 -5.69
C THR A 465 7.61 -11.43 -7.11
N ILE A 466 8.11 -12.14 -8.13
CA ILE A 466 7.86 -11.79 -9.54
C ILE A 466 6.37 -11.88 -9.85
N GLU A 467 5.67 -12.90 -9.33
CA GLU A 467 4.22 -13.01 -9.44
C GLU A 467 3.50 -11.78 -8.86
N HIS A 468 3.90 -11.31 -7.66
CA HIS A 468 3.36 -10.09 -7.05
C HIS A 468 3.70 -8.82 -7.84
N LEU A 469 4.90 -8.77 -8.40
CA LEU A 469 5.40 -7.59 -9.08
C LEU A 469 4.83 -7.43 -10.50
N GLY A 470 4.30 -8.50 -11.09
CA GLY A 470 3.63 -8.46 -12.39
C GLY A 470 4.55 -7.99 -13.52
N ASP A 471 4.00 -7.21 -14.46
CA ASP A 471 4.72 -6.73 -15.65
C ASP A 471 5.60 -5.49 -15.41
N ARG A 472 5.87 -5.15 -14.15
CA ARG A 472 6.71 -3.99 -13.81
C ARG A 472 8.15 -4.20 -14.24
N ASN A 473 8.80 -3.11 -14.62
CA ASN A 473 10.25 -3.08 -14.74
C ASN A 473 10.86 -3.30 -13.35
N LEU A 474 11.81 -4.22 -13.23
CA LEU A 474 12.40 -4.60 -11.96
C LEU A 474 13.83 -4.06 -11.86
N GLY A 475 14.05 -3.16 -10.90
CA GLY A 475 15.37 -2.74 -10.47
C GLY A 475 15.91 -3.65 -9.37
N LEU A 476 17.19 -3.96 -9.39
CA LEU A 476 17.89 -4.53 -8.25
C LEU A 476 19.35 -4.07 -8.30
N VAL A 477 19.92 -3.80 -7.13
CA VAL A 477 21.36 -3.54 -6.99
C VAL A 477 21.98 -4.75 -6.29
N SER A 478 23.02 -5.34 -6.90
CA SER A 478 23.70 -6.53 -6.40
C SER A 478 25.20 -6.28 -6.27
N TYR A 479 25.84 -6.92 -5.30
CA TYR A 479 27.30 -6.94 -5.19
C TYR A 479 27.90 -7.96 -6.16
N GLU A 480 29.02 -7.62 -6.78
CA GLU A 480 29.65 -8.43 -7.83
C GLU A 480 30.14 -9.81 -7.32
N GLN A 481 30.58 -9.87 -6.06
CA GLN A 481 31.30 -11.01 -5.49
C GLN A 481 30.52 -12.33 -5.36
N ASN A 482 29.17 -12.35 -5.45
CA ASN A 482 28.42 -13.59 -5.17
C ASN A 482 27.16 -13.85 -6.03
N THR A 483 26.73 -12.90 -6.86
CA THR A 483 25.38 -12.97 -7.48
C THR A 483 25.32 -12.45 -8.92
N PHE A 484 26.33 -11.72 -9.39
CA PHE A 484 26.29 -11.09 -10.72
C PHE A 484 26.23 -12.10 -11.86
N GLU A 485 27.01 -13.19 -11.80
CA GLU A 485 27.01 -14.23 -12.83
C GLU A 485 25.64 -14.91 -13.00
N PHE A 486 24.87 -15.04 -11.90
CA PHE A 486 23.55 -15.65 -11.93
C PHE A 486 22.52 -14.79 -12.65
N TYR A 487 22.64 -13.46 -12.56
CA TYR A 487 21.67 -12.53 -13.11
C TYR A 487 22.04 -12.03 -14.52
N ARG A 488 23.34 -11.86 -14.81
CA ARG A 488 23.86 -11.22 -16.04
C ARG A 488 23.29 -11.80 -17.34
N ASP A 489 23.07 -13.12 -17.37
CA ASP A 489 22.66 -13.82 -18.59
C ASP A 489 21.14 -13.73 -18.86
N VAL A 490 20.37 -13.16 -17.93
CA VAL A 490 18.90 -13.16 -17.96
C VAL A 490 18.29 -11.76 -18.12
N HIS A 491 18.99 -10.69 -17.74
CA HIS A 491 18.44 -9.33 -17.79
C HIS A 491 19.47 -8.26 -18.22
N ASN A 492 18.97 -7.06 -18.57
CA ASN A 492 19.78 -5.92 -18.97
C ASN A 492 20.37 -5.18 -17.76
N PHE A 493 21.63 -5.45 -17.40
CA PHE A 493 22.30 -4.78 -16.28
C PHE A 493 23.15 -3.58 -16.71
N ARG A 494 23.17 -2.55 -15.86
CA ARG A 494 24.16 -1.47 -15.90
C ARG A 494 24.96 -1.50 -14.60
N ARG A 495 26.27 -1.23 -14.69
CA ARG A 495 27.17 -1.24 -13.53
C ARG A 495 27.10 0.11 -12.81
N VAL A 496 27.02 0.05 -11.49
CA VAL A 496 27.12 1.20 -10.58
C VAL A 496 28.33 1.01 -9.67
N ILE A 497 28.97 2.10 -9.30
CA ILE A 497 30.07 2.15 -8.35
C ILE A 497 29.50 2.61 -7.01
N LEU A 498 29.78 1.85 -5.94
CA LEU A 498 29.57 2.29 -4.57
C LEU A 498 30.90 2.78 -4.02
N MET A 499 30.98 4.07 -3.75
CA MET A 499 32.11 4.68 -3.05
C MET A 499 31.74 4.87 -1.58
N ALA A 500 32.62 4.51 -0.66
CA ALA A 500 32.38 4.65 0.76
C ALA A 500 33.67 4.92 1.54
N GLY A 501 33.56 5.72 2.60
CA GLY A 501 34.69 6.11 3.41
C GLY A 501 34.27 6.95 4.61
N PRO A 502 35.22 7.28 5.51
CA PRO A 502 34.96 8.29 6.53
C PRO A 502 34.69 9.64 5.85
N LEU A 503 33.71 10.38 6.36
CA LEU A 503 33.44 11.72 5.89
C LEU A 503 34.64 12.61 6.21
N THR A 504 35.36 13.02 5.16
CA THR A 504 36.49 13.94 5.26
C THR A 504 36.13 15.23 4.53
N PRO A 505 35.90 16.35 5.26
CA PRO A 505 35.63 17.62 4.61
C PRO A 505 36.79 18.00 3.69
N ASN A 506 36.50 18.20 2.41
CA ASN A 506 37.48 18.66 1.45
C ASN A 506 37.30 20.16 1.20
N PRO A 507 38.28 21.00 1.57
CA PRO A 507 38.20 22.45 1.37
C PRO A 507 38.23 22.87 -0.11
N GLN A 508 38.45 21.93 -1.04
CA GLN A 508 38.46 22.18 -2.49
C GLN A 508 37.07 22.02 -3.14
N LEU A 509 36.04 21.64 -2.38
CA LEU A 509 34.67 21.61 -2.92
C LEU A 509 34.19 23.03 -3.23
N ILE A 510 33.46 23.17 -4.32
CA ILE A 510 32.86 24.46 -4.73
C ILE A 510 31.95 24.97 -3.62
N ASP A 511 32.21 26.20 -3.18
CA ASP A 511 31.47 26.82 -2.09
C ASP A 511 30.34 27.76 -2.57
N ASN A 512 30.45 28.25 -3.80
CA ASN A 512 29.51 29.18 -4.41
C ASN A 512 29.63 29.15 -5.94
N ILE A 513 28.53 29.44 -6.62
CA ILE A 513 28.48 29.67 -8.07
C ILE A 513 27.63 30.91 -8.30
N ASP A 514 28.15 31.89 -9.02
CA ASP A 514 27.42 33.12 -9.32
C ASP A 514 26.11 32.80 -10.06
N GLY A 515 25.01 33.41 -9.61
CA GLY A 515 23.67 33.22 -10.17
C GLY A 515 22.99 31.91 -9.79
N ILE A 516 23.52 31.16 -8.81
CA ILE A 516 22.91 29.95 -8.26
C ILE A 516 22.62 30.12 -6.76
N SER A 517 21.36 29.96 -6.39
CA SER A 517 20.91 29.94 -5.00
C SER A 517 20.64 28.52 -4.53
N LEU A 518 21.02 28.18 -3.31
CA LEU A 518 20.66 26.91 -2.68
C LEU A 518 19.59 27.11 -1.62
N VAL A 519 18.49 26.38 -1.72
CA VAL A 519 17.41 26.39 -0.74
C VAL A 519 17.05 24.97 -0.31
N ALA A 520 16.43 24.82 0.86
CA ALA A 520 15.86 23.54 1.26
C ALA A 520 14.66 23.21 0.36
N ILE A 521 14.42 21.92 0.14
CA ILE A 521 13.23 21.46 -0.57
C ILE A 521 12.05 21.52 0.38
N ASP A 522 10.98 22.19 -0.04
CA ASP A 522 9.77 22.40 0.75
C ASP A 522 8.50 22.34 -0.13
N GLY A 523 7.34 22.58 0.47
CA GLY A 523 6.07 22.54 -0.24
C GLY A 523 5.93 23.57 -1.38
N HIS A 524 6.78 24.60 -1.44
CA HIS A 524 6.74 25.63 -2.47
C HIS A 524 7.54 25.24 -3.72
N ASN A 525 8.68 24.57 -3.55
CA ASN A 525 9.58 24.23 -4.67
C ASN A 525 9.61 22.73 -5.05
N VAL A 526 9.00 21.84 -4.24
CA VAL A 526 9.06 20.38 -4.49
C VAL A 526 8.47 19.98 -5.85
N ARG A 527 7.47 20.71 -6.35
CA ARG A 527 6.87 20.41 -7.67
C ARG A 527 7.87 20.55 -8.81
N ASP A 528 8.67 21.61 -8.78
CA ASP A 528 9.70 21.87 -9.79
C ASP A 528 10.84 20.86 -9.66
N VAL A 529 11.18 20.46 -8.43
CA VAL A 529 12.16 19.36 -8.18
C VAL A 529 11.66 18.03 -8.75
N ILE A 530 10.37 17.72 -8.60
CA ILE A 530 9.76 16.50 -9.14
C ILE A 530 9.77 16.51 -10.66
N GLU A 531 9.47 17.65 -11.28
CA GLU A 531 9.50 17.81 -12.73
C GLU A 531 10.92 17.66 -13.27
N TYR A 532 11.90 18.31 -12.63
CA TYR A 532 13.31 18.17 -12.95
C TYR A 532 13.79 16.71 -12.77
N ASP A 533 13.43 16.05 -11.66
CA ASP A 533 13.76 14.65 -11.41
C ASP A 533 13.23 13.72 -12.50
N LYS A 534 11.98 13.95 -12.90
CA LYS A 534 11.33 13.19 -13.98
C LYS A 534 12.02 13.42 -15.31
N HIS A 535 12.45 14.66 -15.60
CA HIS A 535 13.21 14.99 -16.81
C HIS A 535 14.55 14.25 -16.84
N VAL A 536 15.32 14.26 -15.75
CA VAL A 536 16.66 13.64 -15.67
C VAL A 536 16.57 12.12 -15.65
N SER A 537 15.65 11.55 -14.87
CA SER A 537 15.58 10.10 -14.67
C SER A 537 14.74 9.36 -15.71
N GLY A 538 13.85 10.08 -16.42
CA GLY A 538 12.83 9.49 -17.28
C GLY A 538 11.73 8.74 -16.50
N LEU A 539 11.70 8.84 -15.18
CA LEU A 539 10.79 8.11 -14.30
C LEU A 539 9.94 9.09 -13.48
N ASN A 540 8.65 8.78 -13.33
CA ASN A 540 7.83 9.53 -12.38
C ASN A 540 8.12 9.03 -10.95
N ARG A 541 9.00 9.74 -10.25
CA ARG A 541 9.35 9.46 -8.85
C ARG A 541 8.80 10.51 -7.88
N SER A 542 7.70 11.17 -8.25
CA SER A 542 7.02 12.17 -7.41
C SER A 542 6.85 11.69 -5.96
N VAL A 543 6.33 10.49 -5.76
CA VAL A 543 6.12 9.91 -4.42
C VAL A 543 7.42 9.77 -3.62
N LEU A 544 8.50 9.32 -4.26
CA LEU A 544 9.80 9.20 -3.59
C LEU A 544 10.29 10.57 -3.12
N ILE A 545 10.31 11.56 -4.01
CA ILE A 545 10.81 12.91 -3.70
C ILE A 545 9.93 13.55 -2.62
N GLU A 546 8.60 13.44 -2.73
CA GLU A 546 7.66 13.96 -1.75
C GLU A 546 7.86 13.38 -0.35
N ASN A 547 8.24 12.10 -0.26
CA ASN A 547 8.51 11.45 1.01
C ASN A 547 9.87 11.84 1.57
N LEU A 548 10.91 11.90 0.73
CA LEU A 548 12.27 12.16 1.19
C LEU A 548 12.42 13.55 1.82
N TYR A 549 11.78 14.60 1.28
CA TYR A 549 11.92 15.96 1.83
C TYR A 549 11.15 16.17 3.14
N LYS A 550 10.10 15.38 3.39
CA LYS A 550 9.27 15.47 4.61
C LYS A 550 9.92 14.82 5.82
N ILE A 551 10.95 13.99 5.63
CA ILE A 551 11.67 13.32 6.73
C ILE A 551 12.64 14.34 7.36
N PRO A 552 12.44 14.76 8.62
CA PRO A 552 13.24 15.82 9.23
C PRO A 552 14.74 15.50 9.35
N GLU A 553 15.09 14.22 9.43
CA GLU A 553 16.47 13.73 9.54
C GLU A 553 17.23 13.79 8.20
N ASN A 554 16.53 13.89 7.07
CA ASN A 554 17.16 13.96 5.75
C ASN A 554 17.66 15.37 5.46
N ILE A 555 18.91 15.48 5.05
CA ILE A 555 19.46 16.76 4.58
C ILE A 555 19.18 16.87 3.10
N ASN A 556 18.57 17.97 2.68
CA ASN A 556 18.27 18.19 1.28
C ASN A 556 18.51 19.64 0.87
N LEU A 557 18.89 19.81 -0.41
CA LEU A 557 19.06 21.10 -1.06
C LEU A 557 18.64 20.99 -2.53
N VAL A 558 18.07 22.08 -3.04
CA VAL A 558 17.85 22.33 -4.46
C VAL A 558 18.63 23.58 -4.87
N ALA A 559 19.27 23.51 -6.04
CA ALA A 559 19.95 24.61 -6.70
C ALA A 559 19.00 25.28 -7.69
N ILE A 560 18.84 26.59 -7.57
CA ILE A 560 17.92 27.41 -8.37
C ILE A 560 18.71 28.54 -9.03
N ASP A 561 18.52 28.75 -10.33
CA ASP A 561 19.14 29.89 -11.04
C ASP A 561 18.43 31.23 -10.75
N ASP A 562 19.00 32.34 -11.21
CA ASP A 562 18.40 33.68 -11.07
C ASP A 562 17.01 33.83 -11.73
N GLN A 563 16.62 32.89 -12.61
CA GLN A 563 15.32 32.87 -13.28
C GLN A 563 14.30 32.00 -12.54
N GLY A 564 14.70 31.30 -11.47
CA GLY A 564 13.84 30.41 -10.70
C GLY A 564 13.82 28.97 -11.19
N HIS A 565 14.66 28.57 -12.13
CA HIS A 565 14.71 27.20 -12.64
C HIS A 565 15.54 26.30 -11.73
N VAL A 566 15.06 25.06 -11.53
CA VAL A 566 15.81 24.01 -10.84
C VAL A 566 16.97 23.54 -11.72
N MET A 567 18.19 23.68 -11.21
CA MET A 567 19.43 23.30 -11.89
C MET A 567 20.05 22.01 -11.33
N GLY A 568 19.46 21.49 -10.25
CA GLY A 568 19.90 20.29 -9.57
C GLY A 568 19.36 20.18 -8.14
N TYR A 569 19.41 19.00 -7.57
CA TYR A 569 19.06 18.77 -6.17
C TYR A 569 19.84 17.58 -5.58
N CYS A 570 19.92 17.56 -4.25
CA CYS A 570 20.67 16.58 -3.48
C CYS A 570 19.93 16.21 -2.21
N PHE A 571 19.91 14.90 -1.91
CA PHE A 571 19.52 14.36 -0.62
C PHE A 571 20.68 13.63 0.03
N ILE A 572 20.78 13.74 1.35
CA ILE A 572 21.59 12.88 2.20
C ILE A 572 20.67 12.20 3.21
N LEU A 573 20.67 10.87 3.15
CA LEU A 573 19.85 10.00 3.98
C LEU A 573 20.69 9.39 5.11
N GLU A 574 20.14 9.33 6.31
CA GLU A 574 20.73 8.59 7.43
C GLU A 574 20.20 7.15 7.46
N THR A 575 21.10 6.17 7.36
CA THR A 575 20.73 4.74 7.47
C THR A 575 20.70 4.28 8.93
N ILE A 576 19.98 3.18 9.20
CA ILE A 576 19.76 2.60 10.54
C ILE A 576 21.06 2.34 11.33
N ASN A 577 22.20 2.16 10.66
CA ASN A 577 23.49 1.90 11.31
C ASN A 577 24.34 3.17 11.49
N GLY A 578 23.74 4.34 11.37
CA GLY A 578 24.45 5.61 11.50
C GLY A 578 25.39 5.92 10.32
N VAL A 579 25.16 5.35 9.14
CA VAL A 579 25.90 5.67 7.91
C VAL A 579 25.07 6.63 7.06
N TYR A 580 25.69 7.69 6.55
CA TYR A 580 25.04 8.61 5.62
C TYR A 580 25.14 8.11 4.18
N SER A 581 24.14 8.40 3.36
CA SER A 581 24.07 8.03 1.95
C SER A 581 23.68 9.24 1.13
N VAL A 582 24.50 9.63 0.14
CA VAL A 582 24.18 10.70 -0.81
C VAL A 582 23.29 10.09 -1.90
N GLU A 583 21.98 10.32 -1.80
CA GLU A 583 21.03 9.86 -2.79
C GLU A 583 19.61 10.44 -2.61
N PRO A 584 18.96 10.83 -3.72
CA PRO A 584 19.53 11.07 -5.05
C PRO A 584 20.37 12.37 -5.12
N LEU A 585 21.29 12.43 -6.08
CA LEU A 585 22.02 13.65 -6.48
C LEU A 585 21.90 13.78 -8.01
N TYR A 586 21.21 14.83 -8.47
CA TYR A 586 21.15 15.20 -9.88
C TYR A 586 21.46 16.67 -10.06
N ALA A 587 22.16 17.02 -11.13
CA ALA A 587 22.47 18.39 -11.48
C ALA A 587 22.79 18.47 -12.97
N ASP A 588 22.58 19.65 -13.55
CA ASP A 588 22.85 19.90 -14.97
C ASP A 588 24.34 19.83 -15.31
N ASN A 589 25.21 20.06 -14.31
CA ASN A 589 26.65 19.92 -14.47
C ASN A 589 27.37 19.57 -13.15
N GLU A 590 28.63 19.19 -13.27
CA GLU A 590 29.49 18.77 -12.16
C GLU A 590 29.71 19.84 -11.10
N HIS A 591 29.73 21.12 -11.48
CA HIS A 591 29.97 22.21 -10.54
C HIS A 591 28.78 22.40 -9.60
N ILE A 592 27.56 22.34 -10.15
CA ILE A 592 26.32 22.40 -9.36
C ILE A 592 26.19 21.17 -8.46
N ALA A 593 26.51 19.97 -8.97
CA ALA A 593 26.51 18.75 -8.17
C ALA A 593 27.49 18.85 -6.98
N GLU A 594 28.69 19.39 -7.22
CA GLU A 594 29.73 19.62 -6.21
C GLU A 594 29.30 20.63 -5.15
N LEU A 595 28.71 21.74 -5.57
CA LEU A 595 28.14 22.76 -4.69
C LEU A 595 27.06 22.17 -3.78
N LEU A 596 26.09 21.45 -4.37
CA LEU A 596 24.99 20.82 -3.64
C LEU A 596 25.47 19.80 -2.60
N VAL A 597 26.27 18.82 -3.03
CA VAL A 597 26.74 17.77 -2.12
C VAL A 597 27.67 18.33 -1.05
N GLY A 598 28.52 19.31 -1.39
CA GLY A 598 29.41 19.96 -0.43
C GLY A 598 28.64 20.67 0.67
N LYS A 599 27.60 21.45 0.31
CA LYS A 599 26.76 22.16 1.29
C LYS A 599 25.88 21.23 2.12
N CYS A 600 25.39 20.13 1.55
CA CYS A 600 24.69 19.11 2.33
C CYS A 600 25.64 18.40 3.31
N VAL A 601 26.83 18.00 2.86
CA VAL A 601 27.83 17.29 3.67
C VAL A 601 28.37 18.15 4.81
N ALA A 602 28.53 19.46 4.60
CA ALA A 602 28.97 20.39 5.65
C ALA A 602 28.02 20.45 6.86
N ARG A 603 26.78 19.99 6.72
CA ARG A 603 25.78 19.91 7.80
C ARG A 603 25.83 18.59 8.58
N LEU A 604 26.64 17.63 8.14
CA LEU A 604 26.75 16.31 8.76
C LEU A 604 27.73 16.29 9.94
N THR A 605 27.51 15.37 10.88
CA THR A 605 28.48 15.08 11.93
C THR A 605 29.79 14.54 11.34
N PRO A 606 30.96 15.15 11.64
CA PRO A 606 32.25 14.68 11.15
C PRO A 606 32.58 13.24 11.56
N ASN A 607 33.48 12.57 10.82
CA ASN A 607 34.00 11.22 11.09
C ASN A 607 32.98 10.07 11.01
N ARG A 608 31.72 10.33 10.68
CA ARG A 608 30.75 9.28 10.32
C ARG A 608 31.02 8.77 8.90
N ARG A 609 30.61 7.53 8.62
CA ARG A 609 30.81 6.93 7.29
C ARG A 609 29.80 7.52 6.30
N LEU A 610 30.28 7.87 5.10
CA LEU A 610 29.46 8.34 3.98
C LEU A 610 29.51 7.30 2.86
N LYS A 611 28.37 7.11 2.19
CA LYS A 611 28.22 6.32 0.98
C LYS A 611 27.77 7.23 -0.16
N TYR A 612 28.29 6.96 -1.35
CA TYR A 612 27.95 7.69 -2.57
C TYR A 612 27.88 6.69 -3.72
N ARG A 613 26.79 6.73 -4.47
CA ARG A 613 26.56 5.85 -5.62
C ARG A 613 26.63 6.64 -6.91
N CYS A 614 27.37 6.13 -7.88
CA CYS A 614 27.44 6.73 -9.22
C CYS A 614 27.48 5.66 -10.32
N TRP A 615 27.14 6.05 -11.55
CA TRP A 615 27.25 5.17 -12.70
C TRP A 615 28.71 5.03 -13.15
N THR A 616 29.14 3.84 -13.55
CA THR A 616 30.49 3.63 -14.10
C THR A 616 30.76 4.46 -15.35
N SER A 617 29.72 4.82 -16.10
CA SER A 617 29.80 5.65 -17.30
C SER A 617 29.95 7.15 -17.02
N SER A 618 29.92 7.60 -15.76
CA SER A 618 30.04 9.02 -15.41
C SER A 618 31.33 9.29 -14.63
N GLU A 619 32.39 9.67 -15.35
CA GLU A 619 33.68 10.08 -14.75
C GLU A 619 33.51 11.30 -13.84
N LYS A 620 32.67 12.26 -14.25
CA LYS A 620 32.35 13.46 -13.47
C LYS A 620 31.77 13.11 -12.09
N ALA A 621 30.84 12.15 -12.05
CA ALA A 621 30.25 11.69 -10.79
C ALA A 621 31.28 10.97 -9.91
N GLN A 622 32.19 10.18 -10.49
CA GLN A 622 33.26 9.50 -9.74
C GLN A 622 34.23 10.51 -9.12
N MET A 623 34.61 11.56 -9.84
CA MET A 623 35.46 12.64 -9.32
C MET A 623 34.85 13.31 -8.08
N ILE A 624 33.54 13.52 -8.04
CA ILE A 624 32.85 14.07 -6.87
C ILE A 624 33.02 13.15 -5.65
N GLY A 625 32.84 11.83 -5.84
CA GLY A 625 33.07 10.85 -4.78
C GLY A 625 34.51 10.86 -4.26
N THR A 626 35.50 10.97 -5.16
CA THR A 626 36.92 11.12 -4.77
C THR A 626 37.17 12.44 -4.04
N LYS A 627 36.57 13.55 -4.46
CA LYS A 627 36.67 14.84 -3.76
C LYS A 627 36.08 14.77 -2.35
N LEU A 628 35.06 13.94 -2.12
CA LEU A 628 34.52 13.65 -0.78
C LEU A 628 35.41 12.71 0.07
N GLY A 629 36.59 12.33 -0.45
CA GLY A 629 37.53 11.42 0.21
C GLY A 629 37.05 9.97 0.25
N LEU A 630 36.14 9.59 -0.65
CA LEU A 630 35.61 8.24 -0.72
C LEU A 630 36.43 7.38 -1.68
N SER A 631 36.54 6.08 -1.37
CA SER A 631 37.14 5.08 -2.26
C SER A 631 36.06 4.11 -2.75
N GLU A 632 36.27 3.56 -3.94
CA GLU A 632 35.49 2.42 -4.44
C GLU A 632 35.61 1.23 -3.48
N ASN A 633 34.50 0.53 -3.24
CA ASN A 633 34.40 -0.56 -2.28
C ASN A 633 33.72 -1.80 -2.86
#